data_AF-A0A267DVS7-F1
#
_entry.id   AF-A0A267DVS7-F1
#
_cell.length_a   1.000
_cell.length_b   1.000
_cell.length_c   1.000
_cell.angle_alpha   90.00
_cell.angle_beta   90.00
_cell.angle_gamma   90.00
#
_symmetry.space_group_name_H-M   'P 1'
#
loop_
_entity.id
_entity.type
_entity.pdbx_description
1 polymer ?
#
loop_
_entity_poly.entity_id
_entity_poly.type
_entity_poly.pdbx_seq_one_letter_code
_entity_poly.pdbx_strand_id
1 'polypeptide(L)'
;DSLVQSMCSWFHPEITRGLYRFVLSDGLFYPWIVYFLYMGCGPLMMGYFVDDSFGVMFLSGLYIGGTWLPESLIYVSEFIQLCAFHLPLLALLCYRLGRQVDRAPPAMATRCQRLACILLDSRFWIYPLLAWQLWLSVNFLLATYDLTVFLLSPCRLWQVGFGWYLHRTVCRNEAAMLALSGSQH
;
A
#
# COMPACT_ATOMS: atom_id res chain seq x y z
N ASP A 1 -3.68 23.01 -19.52
CA ASP A 1 -3.77 21.84 -20.43
C ASP A 1 -2.42 21.31 -20.91
N SER A 2 -1.53 22.14 -21.48
CA SER A 2 -0.20 21.70 -21.95
C SER A 2 0.70 21.07 -20.87
N LEU A 3 0.68 21.60 -19.64
CA LEU A 3 1.41 21.03 -18.50
C LEU A 3 0.83 19.69 -18.05
N VAL A 4 -0.49 19.52 -18.05
CA VAL A 4 -1.16 18.27 -17.65
C VAL A 4 -0.91 17.17 -18.70
N GLN A 5 -0.97 17.52 -19.99
CA GLN A 5 -0.60 16.60 -21.07
C GLN A 5 0.87 16.20 -21.03
N SER A 6 1.77 17.15 -20.74
CA SER A 6 3.20 16.87 -20.58
C SER A 6 3.47 16.00 -19.34
N MET A 7 2.77 16.24 -18.22
CA MET A 7 2.89 15.39 -17.03
C MET A 7 2.35 13.98 -17.27
N CYS A 8 1.23 13.82 -17.98
CA CYS A 8 0.66 12.51 -18.32
C CYS A 8 1.56 11.71 -19.28
N SER A 9 2.20 12.37 -20.27
CA SER A 9 3.09 11.68 -21.20
C SER A 9 4.39 11.19 -20.53
N TRP A 10 4.86 11.89 -19.50
CA TRP A 10 5.99 11.46 -18.68
C TRP A 10 5.63 10.40 -17.63
N PHE A 11 4.42 10.41 -17.10
CA PHE A 11 3.98 9.47 -16.06
C PHE A 11 3.81 8.03 -16.57
N HIS A 12 3.35 7.88 -17.81
CA HIS A 12 3.03 6.57 -18.40
C HIS A 12 4.25 5.63 -18.60
N PRO A 13 5.40 6.07 -19.15
CA PRO A 13 6.57 5.20 -19.31
C PRO A 13 7.22 4.83 -17.97
N GLU A 14 7.25 5.76 -17.01
CA GLU A 14 7.85 5.51 -15.69
C GLU A 14 7.06 4.48 -14.87
N ILE A 15 5.73 4.59 -14.86
CA ILE A 15 4.88 3.64 -14.15
C ILE A 15 4.94 2.26 -14.81
N THR A 16 4.89 2.17 -16.14
CA THR A 16 4.94 0.87 -16.84
C THR A 16 6.27 0.16 -16.62
N ARG A 17 7.39 0.89 -16.69
CA ARG A 17 8.72 0.37 -16.36
C ARG A 17 8.82 -0.04 -14.89
N GLY A 18 8.27 0.78 -14.00
CA GLY A 18 8.19 0.50 -12.58
C GLY A 18 7.40 -0.76 -12.27
N LEU A 19 6.26 -0.95 -12.95
CA LEU A 19 5.40 -2.11 -12.84
C LEU A 19 6.12 -3.38 -13.33
N TYR A 20 6.83 -3.29 -14.46
CA TYR A 20 7.63 -4.42 -14.96
C TYR A 20 8.66 -4.87 -13.93
N ARG A 21 9.36 -3.93 -13.28
CA ARG A 21 10.33 -4.21 -12.21
C ARG A 21 9.68 -4.73 -10.94
N PHE A 22 8.50 -4.23 -10.61
CA PHE A 22 7.72 -4.69 -9.48
C PHE A 22 7.38 -6.17 -9.64
N VAL A 23 6.90 -6.57 -10.82
CA VAL A 23 6.57 -7.96 -11.15
C VAL A 23 7.81 -8.85 -11.17
N LEU A 24 8.94 -8.35 -11.68
CA LEU A 24 10.19 -9.10 -11.72
C LEU A 24 10.83 -9.32 -10.33
N SER A 25 10.46 -8.50 -9.33
CA SER A 25 11.02 -8.58 -7.99
C SER A 25 10.19 -9.53 -7.12
N ASP A 26 10.67 -10.76 -6.94
CA ASP A 26 10.01 -11.80 -6.11
C ASP A 26 9.63 -11.29 -4.71
N GLY A 27 10.51 -10.52 -4.06
CA GLY A 27 10.27 -9.96 -2.73
C GLY A 27 9.19 -8.88 -2.64
N LEU A 28 8.67 -8.41 -3.78
CA LEU A 28 7.55 -7.46 -3.87
C LEU A 28 6.30 -8.15 -4.40
N PHE A 29 6.45 -8.92 -5.48
CA PHE A 29 5.34 -9.57 -6.16
C PHE A 29 4.71 -10.70 -5.34
N TYR A 30 5.52 -11.59 -4.77
CA TYR A 30 5.01 -12.74 -4.03
C TYR A 30 4.24 -12.35 -2.76
N PRO A 31 4.76 -11.46 -1.88
CA PRO A 31 3.99 -10.98 -0.73
C PRO A 31 2.69 -10.28 -1.14
N TRP A 32 2.67 -9.59 -2.28
CA TRP A 32 1.47 -8.94 -2.81
C TRP A 32 0.41 -9.96 -3.21
N ILE A 33 0.75 -10.98 -4.00
CA ILE A 33 -0.22 -12.03 -4.36
C ILE A 33 -0.73 -12.76 -3.12
N VAL A 34 0.17 -13.15 -2.22
CA VAL A 34 -0.21 -13.85 -0.98
C VAL A 34 -1.15 -13.00 -0.14
N TYR A 35 -0.90 -11.70 -0.05
CA TYR A 35 -1.78 -10.77 0.64
C TYR A 35 -3.18 -10.73 0.02
N PHE A 36 -3.30 -10.59 -1.31
CA PHE A 36 -4.60 -10.60 -1.99
C PHE A 36 -5.34 -11.95 -1.86
N LEU A 37 -4.60 -13.06 -1.89
CA LEU A 37 -5.19 -14.39 -1.71
C LEU A 37 -5.70 -14.57 -0.27
N TYR A 38 -4.96 -14.05 0.71
CA TYR A 38 -5.42 -13.98 2.10
C TYR A 38 -6.65 -13.09 2.25
N MET A 39 -6.69 -11.92 1.61
CA MET A 39 -7.88 -11.05 1.65
C MET A 39 -9.14 -11.72 1.10
N GLY A 40 -8.98 -12.58 0.08
CA GLY A 40 -10.10 -13.27 -0.55
C GLY A 40 -10.62 -14.49 0.22
N CYS A 41 -9.73 -15.25 0.87
CA CYS A 41 -10.09 -16.51 1.53
C CYS A 41 -10.06 -16.43 3.06
N GLY A 42 -9.36 -15.43 3.60
CA GLY A 42 -9.07 -15.28 5.00
C GLY A 42 -10.15 -14.53 5.78
N PRO A 43 -10.06 -14.61 7.11
CA PRO A 43 -10.87 -13.81 8.00
C PRO A 43 -10.46 -12.34 7.91
N LEU A 44 -11.43 -11.47 7.67
CA LEU A 44 -11.21 -10.04 7.55
C LEU A 44 -11.02 -9.39 8.92
N MET A 45 -11.91 -9.73 9.83
CA MET A 45 -11.92 -9.28 11.22
C MET A 45 -12.37 -10.41 12.12
N MET A 46 -11.82 -10.48 13.33
CA MET A 46 -12.32 -11.36 14.37
C MET A 46 -12.49 -10.58 15.67
N GLY A 47 -13.47 -10.94 16.47
CA GLY A 47 -13.61 -10.39 17.81
C GLY A 47 -15.02 -10.52 18.35
N TYR A 48 -15.29 -9.82 19.44
CA TYR A 48 -16.60 -9.82 20.08
C TYR A 48 -17.45 -8.73 19.45
N PHE A 49 -18.52 -9.14 18.78
CA PHE A 49 -19.47 -8.22 18.12
C PHE A 49 -20.68 -7.91 19.00
N VAL A 50 -21.01 -8.83 19.91
CA VAL A 50 -22.09 -8.76 20.90
C VAL A 50 -21.55 -9.40 22.17
N ASP A 51 -21.98 -8.90 23.34
CA ASP A 51 -21.39 -9.08 24.69
C ASP A 51 -20.94 -10.50 25.09
N ASP A 52 -21.36 -11.58 24.40
CA ASP A 52 -20.94 -12.96 24.71
C ASP A 52 -20.63 -13.86 23.49
N SER A 53 -20.55 -13.32 22.27
CA SER A 53 -20.32 -14.16 21.07
C SER A 53 -19.13 -13.70 20.24
N PHE A 54 -18.09 -14.55 20.20
CA PHE A 54 -16.95 -14.39 19.30
C PHE A 54 -17.42 -14.62 17.86
N GLY A 55 -17.19 -13.63 17.01
CA GLY A 55 -17.49 -13.70 15.59
C GLY A 55 -16.22 -13.65 14.74
N VAL A 56 -16.34 -14.24 13.56
CA VAL A 56 -15.34 -14.13 12.50
C VAL A 56 -16.03 -13.60 11.26
N MET A 57 -15.53 -12.48 10.77
CA MET A 57 -16.03 -11.82 9.58
C MET A 57 -15.21 -12.27 8.38
N PHE A 58 -15.89 -12.79 7.36
CA PHE A 58 -15.32 -13.13 6.07
C PHE A 58 -15.87 -12.20 4.99
N LEU A 59 -15.23 -12.21 3.83
CA LEU A 59 -15.71 -11.47 2.67
C LEU A 59 -17.10 -11.92 2.21
N SER A 60 -17.47 -13.17 2.48
CA SER A 60 -18.76 -13.76 2.14
C SER A 60 -19.85 -13.58 3.21
N GLY A 61 -19.50 -13.14 4.42
CA GLY A 61 -20.46 -13.03 5.52
C GLY A 61 -19.83 -13.12 6.90
N LEU A 62 -20.68 -12.96 7.89
CA LEU A 62 -20.32 -12.90 9.30
C LEU A 62 -20.74 -14.20 9.99
N TYR A 63 -19.79 -14.87 10.63
CA TYR A 63 -20.05 -16.07 11.42
C TYR A 63 -20.05 -15.71 12.90
N ILE A 64 -21.21 -15.75 13.56
CA ILE A 64 -21.36 -15.45 14.99
C ILE A 64 -22.10 -16.61 15.67
N GLY A 65 -21.54 -17.13 16.76
CA GLY A 65 -22.25 -18.06 17.65
C GLY A 65 -22.81 -19.32 16.96
N GLY A 66 -22.14 -19.81 15.91
CA GLY A 66 -22.61 -20.98 15.14
C GLY A 66 -23.51 -20.65 13.95
N THR A 67 -23.90 -19.39 13.76
CA THR A 67 -24.80 -18.96 12.70
C THR A 67 -24.07 -18.15 11.62
N TRP A 68 -24.48 -18.35 10.37
CA TRP A 68 -23.92 -17.65 9.21
C TRP A 68 -24.88 -16.55 8.75
N LEU A 69 -24.45 -15.30 8.84
CA LEU A 69 -25.19 -14.15 8.34
C LEU A 69 -24.52 -13.65 7.05
N PRO A 70 -25.19 -13.75 5.88
CA PRO A 70 -24.66 -13.21 4.65
C PRO A 70 -24.70 -11.68 4.70
N GLU A 71 -23.52 -11.05 4.69
CA GLU A 71 -23.36 -9.60 4.75
C GLU A 71 -22.69 -9.09 3.48
N SER A 72 -23.46 -8.46 2.60
CA SER A 72 -22.96 -7.95 1.30
C SER A 72 -22.38 -6.54 1.38
N LEU A 73 -22.72 -5.76 2.40
CA LEU A 73 -22.24 -4.38 2.56
C LEU A 73 -20.75 -4.34 2.96
N ILE A 74 -20.30 -5.35 3.69
CA ILE A 74 -18.90 -5.51 4.12
C ILE A 74 -17.99 -5.71 2.91
N TYR A 75 -18.43 -6.50 1.92
CA TYR A 75 -17.69 -6.69 0.68
C TYR A 75 -17.41 -5.36 -0.03
N VAL A 76 -18.43 -4.51 -0.16
CA VAL A 76 -18.31 -3.24 -0.88
C VAL A 76 -17.38 -2.27 -0.13
N SER A 77 -17.53 -2.17 1.19
CA SER A 77 -16.71 -1.24 2.00
C SER A 77 -15.24 -1.65 2.02
N GLU A 78 -14.96 -2.94 2.21
CA GLU A 78 -13.59 -3.48 2.22
C GLU A 78 -12.96 -3.42 0.83
N PHE A 79 -13.72 -3.65 -0.26
CA PHE A 79 -13.21 -3.49 -1.62
C PHE A 79 -12.84 -2.03 -1.93
N ILE A 80 -13.72 -1.07 -1.58
CA ILE A 80 -13.45 0.36 -1.77
C ILE A 80 -12.20 0.77 -0.99
N GLN A 81 -12.07 0.33 0.27
CA GLN A 81 -10.90 0.62 1.09
C GLN A 81 -9.63 0.01 0.51
N LEU A 82 -9.69 -1.25 0.06
CA LEU A 82 -8.57 -1.95 -0.56
C LEU A 82 -8.07 -1.18 -1.79
N CYS A 83 -8.98 -0.76 -2.68
CA CYS A 83 -8.66 0.04 -3.85
C CYS A 83 -8.09 1.41 -3.46
N ALA A 84 -8.70 2.10 -2.51
CA ALA A 84 -8.30 3.43 -2.07
C ALA A 84 -6.90 3.46 -1.45
N PHE A 85 -6.41 2.35 -0.89
CA PHE A 85 -5.06 2.25 -0.34
C PHE A 85 -4.05 1.60 -1.30
N HIS A 86 -4.41 0.47 -1.92
CA HIS A 86 -3.46 -0.31 -2.73
C HIS A 86 -3.16 0.31 -4.08
N LEU A 87 -4.15 0.95 -4.74
CA LEU A 87 -3.92 1.60 -6.02
C LEU A 87 -2.92 2.77 -5.91
N PRO A 88 -3.08 3.74 -4.97
CA PRO A 88 -2.10 4.80 -4.82
C PRO A 88 -0.76 4.27 -4.31
N LEU A 89 -0.75 3.26 -3.42
CA LEU A 89 0.50 2.64 -2.96
C LEU A 89 1.27 2.00 -4.12
N LEU A 90 0.60 1.21 -4.96
CA LEU A 90 1.20 0.59 -6.13
C LEU A 90 1.71 1.64 -7.12
N ALA A 91 0.93 2.68 -7.40
CA ALA A 91 1.33 3.76 -8.29
C ALA A 91 2.59 4.48 -7.78
N LEU A 92 2.66 4.78 -6.48
CA LEU A 92 3.83 5.41 -5.85
C LEU A 92 5.07 4.50 -5.90
N LEU A 93 4.91 3.19 -5.62
CA LEU A 93 6.01 2.23 -5.67
C LEU A 93 6.53 2.03 -7.10
N CYS A 94 5.64 1.89 -8.08
CA CYS A 94 5.99 1.77 -9.49
C CYS A 94 6.71 3.04 -9.97
N TYR A 95 6.18 4.22 -9.66
CA TYR A 95 6.83 5.49 -10.01
C TYR A 95 8.26 5.58 -9.47
N ARG A 96 8.50 5.11 -8.23
CA ARG A 96 9.85 5.01 -7.65
C ARG A 96 10.77 4.08 -8.41
N LEU A 97 10.29 2.87 -8.69
CA LEU A 97 11.07 1.85 -9.38
C LEU A 97 11.40 2.24 -10.83
N GLY A 98 10.52 3.00 -11.50
CA GLY A 98 10.75 3.58 -12.82
C GLY A 98 11.88 4.60 -12.80
N ARG A 99 11.75 5.61 -11.94
CA ARG A 99 12.70 6.74 -11.85
C ARG A 99 14.11 6.40 -11.38
N GLN A 100 14.33 5.18 -10.86
CA GLN A 100 15.67 4.72 -10.49
C GLN A 100 16.66 4.68 -11.66
N VAL A 101 16.19 4.54 -12.89
CA VAL A 101 17.11 4.50 -14.05
C VAL A 101 17.57 5.88 -14.48
N ASP A 102 16.69 6.87 -14.34
CA ASP A 102 16.96 8.20 -14.87
C ASP A 102 17.68 9.11 -13.86
N ARG A 103 18.11 8.54 -12.72
CA ARG A 103 19.04 9.20 -11.79
C ARG A 103 20.46 9.23 -12.38
N ALA A 104 20.63 9.84 -13.55
CA ALA A 104 21.88 10.50 -13.86
C ALA A 104 22.08 11.63 -12.83
N PRO A 105 23.28 11.82 -12.27
CA PRO A 105 23.52 12.92 -11.35
C PRO A 105 23.18 14.23 -12.06
N PRO A 106 22.27 15.07 -11.54
CA PRO A 106 21.98 16.35 -12.17
C PRO A 106 23.20 17.25 -11.95
N ALA A 107 24.10 17.26 -12.94
CA ALA A 107 25.04 18.34 -13.12
C ALA A 107 24.21 19.63 -13.27
N MET A 108 24.24 20.49 -12.25
CA MET A 108 23.53 21.77 -12.16
C MET A 108 21.99 21.73 -12.01
N ALA A 109 21.47 21.26 -10.87
CA ALA A 109 20.11 21.62 -10.42
C ALA A 109 20.14 22.81 -9.44
N THR A 110 19.38 23.87 -9.73
CA THR A 110 19.17 25.04 -8.85
C THR A 110 18.53 24.63 -7.51
N ARG A 111 18.72 25.45 -6.46
CA ARG A 111 18.23 25.15 -5.09
C ARG A 111 16.72 24.88 -5.04
N CYS A 112 15.94 25.65 -5.80
CA CYS A 112 14.49 25.50 -5.91
C CYS A 112 14.09 24.20 -6.63
N GLN A 113 14.82 23.80 -7.67
CA GLN A 113 14.57 22.57 -8.41
C GLN A 113 14.93 21.33 -7.56
N ARG A 114 15.99 21.42 -6.74
CA ARG A 114 16.31 20.39 -5.73
C ARG A 114 15.22 20.25 -4.67
N LEU A 115 14.71 21.35 -4.13
CA LEU A 115 13.61 21.32 -3.16
C LEU A 115 12.31 20.79 -3.78
N ALA A 116 11.97 21.21 -5.00
CA ALA A 116 10.83 20.67 -5.73
C ALA A 116 10.98 19.17 -5.98
N CYS A 117 12.17 18.68 -6.35
CA CYS A 117 12.41 17.24 -6.49
C CYS A 117 12.31 16.46 -5.19
N ILE A 118 12.66 17.06 -4.04
CA ILE A 118 12.51 16.46 -2.71
C ILE A 118 11.03 16.42 -2.29
N LEU A 119 10.28 17.49 -2.55
CA LEU A 119 8.83 17.57 -2.24
C LEU A 119 7.98 16.70 -3.18
N LEU A 120 8.38 16.57 -4.45
CA LEU A 120 7.84 15.57 -5.38
C LEU A 120 8.43 14.18 -5.20
N ASP A 121 9.34 13.98 -4.24
CA ASP A 121 9.85 12.64 -3.99
C ASP A 121 8.73 11.79 -3.41
N SER A 122 8.26 10.86 -4.23
CA SER A 122 7.34 9.78 -3.89
C SER A 122 7.63 9.06 -2.57
N ARG A 123 8.86 9.11 -2.04
CA ARG A 123 9.19 8.64 -0.69
C ARG A 123 8.35 9.33 0.39
N PHE A 124 8.12 10.63 0.27
CA PHE A 124 7.36 11.40 1.27
C PHE A 124 5.87 11.11 1.22
N TRP A 125 5.32 10.72 0.07
CA TRP A 125 3.89 10.47 -0.11
C TRP A 125 3.41 9.13 0.46
N ILE A 126 4.32 8.18 0.67
CA ILE A 126 3.98 6.87 1.25
C ILE A 126 3.65 6.99 2.74
N TYR A 127 4.33 7.85 3.50
CA TYR A 127 4.07 8.05 4.94
C TYR A 127 2.68 8.62 5.27
N PRO A 128 2.21 9.72 4.63
CA PRO A 128 0.86 10.23 4.88
C PRO A 128 -0.20 9.25 4.37
N LEU A 129 0.06 8.46 3.32
CA LEU A 129 -0.85 7.40 2.89
C LEU A 129 -0.99 6.31 3.96
N LEU A 130 0.12 5.88 4.58
CA LEU A 130 0.11 4.93 5.70
C LEU A 130 -0.57 5.51 6.94
N ALA A 131 -0.30 6.78 7.26
CA ALA A 131 -0.93 7.48 8.38
C ALA A 131 -2.44 7.64 8.17
N TRP A 132 -2.87 7.97 6.95
CA TRP A 132 -4.27 8.04 6.56
C TRP A 132 -4.96 6.69 6.71
N GLN A 133 -4.33 5.60 6.24
CA GLN A 133 -4.87 4.25 6.41
C GLN A 133 -4.98 3.86 7.89
N LEU A 134 -3.98 4.20 8.71
CA LEU A 134 -4.01 3.95 10.15
C LEU A 134 -5.14 4.75 10.80
N TRP A 135 -5.28 6.03 10.45
CA TRP A 135 -6.33 6.90 10.96
C TRP A 135 -7.73 6.35 10.60
N LEU A 136 -7.96 5.94 9.35
CA LEU A 136 -9.21 5.32 8.92
C LEU A 136 -9.49 4.02 9.70
N SER A 137 -8.47 3.19 9.90
CA SER A 137 -8.60 1.94 10.64
C SER A 137 -9.02 2.20 12.08
N VAL A 138 -8.36 3.15 12.75
CA VAL A 138 -8.64 3.55 14.13
C VAL A 138 -10.05 4.13 14.26
N ASN A 139 -10.44 5.07 13.39
CA ASN A 139 -11.77 5.69 13.46
C ASN A 139 -12.90 4.70 13.17
N PHE A 140 -12.76 3.86 12.15
CA PHE A 140 -13.79 2.88 11.80
C PHE A 140 -13.99 1.84 12.91
N LEU A 141 -12.88 1.34 13.48
CA LEU A 141 -12.96 0.29 14.50
C LEU A 141 -13.44 0.86 15.84
N LEU A 142 -12.91 1.99 16.32
CA LEU A 142 -13.36 2.59 17.58
C LEU A 142 -14.79 3.13 17.53
N ALA A 143 -15.29 3.53 16.35
CA ALA A 143 -16.66 4.02 16.22
C ALA A 143 -17.70 2.89 16.17
N THR A 144 -17.31 1.67 15.79
CA THR A 144 -18.26 0.60 15.44
C THR A 144 -18.08 -0.66 16.29
N TYR A 145 -16.88 -0.91 16.82
CA TYR A 145 -16.52 -2.16 17.48
C TYR A 145 -15.52 -1.95 18.63
N ASP A 146 -15.33 -3.00 19.43
CA ASP A 146 -14.39 -2.98 20.55
C ASP A 146 -12.92 -3.09 20.13
N LEU A 147 -12.02 -2.75 21.07
CA LEU A 147 -10.57 -2.84 20.93
C LEU A 147 -10.08 -4.27 20.57
N THR A 148 -10.86 -5.30 20.93
CA THR A 148 -10.56 -6.70 20.61
C THR A 148 -10.68 -6.95 19.11
N VAL A 149 -11.74 -6.43 18.48
CA VAL A 149 -11.94 -6.46 17.03
C VAL A 149 -10.87 -5.65 16.32
N PHE A 150 -10.41 -4.56 16.93
CA PHE A 150 -9.29 -3.77 16.40
C PHE A 150 -8.02 -4.61 16.30
N LEU A 151 -7.56 -5.23 17.39
CA LEU A 151 -6.30 -5.99 17.38
C LEU A 151 -6.35 -7.23 16.48
N LEU A 152 -7.52 -7.86 16.38
CA LEU A 152 -7.76 -9.03 15.54
C LEU A 152 -8.39 -8.68 14.18
N SER A 153 -8.18 -7.46 13.67
CA SER A 153 -8.53 -7.06 12.31
C SER A 153 -7.30 -7.12 11.39
N PRO A 154 -6.87 -8.32 10.95
CA PRO A 154 -5.73 -8.47 10.05
C PRO A 154 -5.92 -7.64 8.78
N CYS A 155 -7.14 -7.50 8.25
CA CYS A 155 -7.35 -6.77 7.02
C CYS A 155 -7.09 -5.27 7.07
N ARG A 156 -7.05 -4.62 8.24
CA ARG A 156 -6.88 -3.15 8.31
C ARG A 156 -5.51 -2.76 8.85
N LEU A 157 -5.11 -3.35 9.97
CA LEU A 157 -3.78 -3.12 10.55
C LEU A 157 -2.68 -3.72 9.68
N TRP A 158 -2.89 -4.91 9.10
CA TRP A 158 -1.83 -5.51 8.28
C TRP A 158 -1.63 -4.77 6.96
N GLN A 159 -2.58 -3.98 6.46
CA GLN A 159 -2.35 -3.09 5.30
C GLN A 159 -1.24 -2.08 5.58
N VAL A 160 -1.23 -1.51 6.79
CA VAL A 160 -0.20 -0.54 7.19
C VAL A 160 1.15 -1.26 7.32
N GLY A 161 1.18 -2.43 7.97
CA GLY A 161 2.39 -3.24 8.08
C GLY A 161 2.93 -3.71 6.73
N PHE A 162 2.03 -4.14 5.83
CA PHE A 162 2.35 -4.60 4.49
C PHE A 162 2.88 -3.45 3.62
N GLY A 163 2.21 -2.31 3.60
CA GLY A 163 2.69 -1.12 2.89
C GLY A 163 4.05 -0.64 3.41
N TRP A 164 4.27 -0.70 4.72
CA TRP A 164 5.57 -0.42 5.32
C TRP A 164 6.66 -1.41 4.88
N TYR A 165 6.34 -2.71 4.88
CA TYR A 165 7.25 -3.77 4.45
C TYR A 165 7.69 -3.58 2.99
N LEU A 166 6.76 -3.28 2.10
CA LEU A 166 7.03 -3.04 0.68
C LEU A 166 7.90 -1.80 0.48
N HIS A 167 7.58 -0.71 1.17
CA HIS A 167 8.38 0.52 1.14
C HIS A 167 9.82 0.26 1.59
N ARG A 168 10.00 -0.51 2.67
CA ARG A 168 11.33 -0.89 3.17
C ARG A 168 12.08 -1.76 2.17
N THR A 169 11.38 -2.68 1.51
CA THR A 169 11.96 -3.57 0.50
C THR A 169 12.42 -2.79 -0.73
N VAL A 170 11.61 -1.85 -1.22
CA VAL A 170 12.02 -0.93 -2.30
C VAL A 170 13.24 -0.12 -1.87
N CYS A 171 13.21 0.50 -0.68
CA CYS A 171 14.35 1.28 -0.16
C CYS A 171 15.64 0.45 -0.07
N ARG A 172 15.55 -0.82 0.34
CA ARG A 172 16.68 -1.75 0.40
C ARG A 172 17.23 -2.06 -0.99
N ASN A 173 16.35 -2.28 -1.97
CA ASN A 173 16.74 -2.53 -3.35
C ASN A 173 17.43 -1.30 -3.97
N GLU A 174 16.99 -0.08 -3.66
CA GLU A 174 17.68 1.14 -4.12
C GLU A 174 19.10 1.22 -3.54
N ALA A 175 19.24 0.97 -2.23
CA ALA A 175 20.54 1.03 -1.55
C ALA A 175 21.53 0.00 -2.11
N ALA A 176 21.06 -1.22 -2.42
CA ALA A 176 21.88 -2.26 -3.03
C ALA A 176 22.37 -1.85 -4.43
N MET A 177 21.50 -1.25 -5.26
CA MET A 177 21.90 -0.76 -6.59
C MET A 177 22.92 0.38 -6.50
N LEU A 178 22.77 1.31 -5.54
CA LEU A 178 23.73 2.39 -5.33
C LEU A 178 25.10 1.87 -4.86
N ALA A 179 25.13 0.85 -4.00
CA ALA A 179 26.37 0.23 -3.55
C ALA A 179 27.15 -0.46 -4.69
N LEU A 180 26.44 -1.11 -5.62
CA LEU A 180 27.06 -1.73 -6.80
C LEU A 180 27.63 -0.67 -7.76
N SER A 181 26.88 0.40 -8.02
CA SER A 181 27.33 1.51 -8.88
C SER A 181 28.54 2.24 -8.30
N GLY A 182 28.56 2.47 -6.98
CA GLY A 182 29.69 3.09 -6.29
C GLY A 182 30.95 2.24 -6.21
N SER A 183 30.88 0.93 -6.47
CA SER A 183 32.06 0.05 -6.53
C SER A 183 32.75 0.02 -7.91
N GLN A 184 32.09 0.56 -8.94
CA GLN A 184 32.62 0.62 -10.31
C GLN A 184 33.38 1.93 -10.62
N HIS A 185 33.48 2.85 -9.66
CA HIS A 185 34.28 4.07 -9.71
C HIS A 185 35.39 4.04 -8.68
#